data_AF-A0A9D7HKU4-F1
#
_entry.id   AF-A0A9D7HKU4-F1
#
_cell.length_a   1.000
_cell.length_b   1.000
_cell.length_c   1.000
_cell.angle_alpha   90.00
_cell.angle_beta   90.00
_cell.angle_gamma   90.00
#
_symmetry.space_group_name_H-M   'P 1'
#
loop_
_entity.id
_entity.type
_entity.pdbx_description
1 polymer ?
#
loop_
_entity_poly.entity_id
_entity_poly.type
_entity_poly.pdbx_seq_one_letter_code
_entity_poly.pdbx_strand_id
1 'polypeptide(L)'
;MMAAVERIVVQTTPQDKKAFVAKAKRLDLPLSELMRRGALAYQSSETDAELAALADAAKAAADKAGAAIDDALDFISESNKRIAAMEARASKRVARKTA
;
A
#
# COMPACT_ATOMS: atom_id res chain seq x y z
N MET A 1 -31.42 -27.19 14.68
CA MET A 1 -30.39 -27.95 15.42
C MET A 1 -29.39 -26.93 15.91
N MET A 2 -29.36 -26.62 17.22
CA MET A 2 -28.40 -25.66 17.78
C MET A 2 -27.01 -26.28 17.62
N ALA A 3 -26.13 -25.63 16.83
CA ALA A 3 -24.78 -26.13 16.60
C ALA A 3 -24.07 -26.37 17.94
N ALA A 4 -23.56 -27.58 18.15
CA ALA A 4 -22.92 -27.96 19.40
C ALA A 4 -21.66 -27.09 19.61
N VAL A 5 -21.73 -26.14 20.53
CA VAL A 5 -20.57 -25.34 20.94
C VAL A 5 -19.72 -26.19 21.89
N GLU A 6 -18.50 -26.50 21.50
CA GLU A 6 -17.54 -27.20 22.35
C GLU A 6 -16.66 -26.22 23.14
N ARG A 7 -16.24 -26.62 24.34
CA ARG A 7 -15.44 -25.78 25.25
C ARG A 7 -13.98 -26.18 25.21
N ILE A 8 -13.12 -25.23 24.84
CA ILE A 8 -11.66 -25.34 24.95
C ILE A 8 -11.23 -24.59 26.21
N VAL A 9 -10.52 -25.27 27.12
CA VAL A 9 -9.92 -24.66 28.32
C VAL A 9 -8.45 -24.39 28.03
N VAL A 10 -8.05 -23.12 28.08
CA VAL A 10 -6.67 -22.66 27.81
C VAL A 10 -6.10 -22.02 29.07
N GLN A 11 -4.86 -22.36 29.41
CA GLN A 11 -4.12 -21.73 30.49
C GLN A 11 -3.44 -20.45 29.97
N THR A 12 -3.55 -19.36 30.72
CA THR A 12 -2.92 -18.08 30.41
C THR A 12 -2.36 -17.48 31.70
N THR A 13 -1.42 -16.54 31.58
CA THR A 13 -1.05 -15.75 32.76
C THR A 13 -2.19 -14.79 33.13
N PRO A 14 -2.24 -14.29 34.39
CA PRO A 14 -3.19 -13.25 34.78
C PRO A 14 -3.09 -11.97 33.93
N GLN A 15 -1.86 -11.62 33.51
CA GLN A 15 -1.56 -10.47 32.67
C GLN A 15 -2.15 -10.65 31.27
N ASP A 16 -1.95 -11.81 30.66
CA ASP A 16 -2.52 -12.13 29.34
C ASP A 16 -4.04 -12.08 29.37
N LYS A 17 -4.65 -12.65 30.42
CA LYS A 17 -6.11 -12.60 30.59
C LYS A 17 -6.63 -11.16 30.62
N LYS A 18 -5.96 -10.28 31.37
CA LYS A 18 -6.32 -8.85 31.42
C LYS A 18 -6.18 -8.20 30.03
N ALA A 19 -5.09 -8.48 29.32
CA ALA A 19 -4.84 -7.96 27.99
C ALA A 19 -5.89 -8.43 26.97
N PHE A 20 -6.26 -9.71 26.98
CA PHE A 20 -7.27 -10.26 26.09
C PHE A 20 -8.65 -9.66 26.34
N VAL A 21 -9.05 -9.52 27.61
CA VAL A 21 -10.32 -8.87 27.98
C VAL A 21 -10.33 -7.40 27.55
N ALA A 22 -9.24 -6.68 27.77
CA ALA A 22 -9.13 -5.28 27.34
C ALA A 22 -9.22 -5.15 25.82
N LYS A 23 -8.53 -6.03 25.07
CA LYS A 23 -8.58 -6.06 23.60
C LYS A 23 -10.00 -6.37 23.09
N ALA A 24 -10.67 -7.36 23.68
CA ALA A 24 -12.04 -7.73 23.32
C ALA A 24 -13.02 -6.56 23.53
N LYS A 25 -12.92 -5.87 24.67
CA LYS A 25 -13.71 -4.66 24.96
C LYS A 25 -13.47 -3.54 23.96
N ARG A 26 -12.20 -3.26 23.62
CA ARG A 26 -11.84 -2.22 22.65
C ARG A 26 -12.41 -2.50 21.26
N LEU A 27 -12.56 -3.77 20.89
CA LEU A 27 -13.09 -4.20 19.60
C LEU A 27 -14.60 -4.46 19.62
N ASP A 28 -15.27 -4.26 20.75
CA ASP A 28 -16.69 -4.58 20.97
C ASP A 28 -17.04 -6.03 20.58
N LEU A 29 -16.18 -6.98 20.96
CA LEU A 29 -16.35 -8.41 20.68
C LEU A 29 -16.39 -9.24 21.97
N PRO A 30 -17.17 -10.33 22.02
CA PRO A 30 -17.02 -11.34 23.07
C PRO A 30 -15.61 -11.90 23.11
N LEU A 31 -15.08 -12.17 24.31
CA LEU A 31 -13.73 -12.74 24.45
C LEU A 31 -13.58 -14.07 23.71
N SER A 32 -14.60 -14.94 23.76
CA SER A 32 -14.62 -16.23 23.05
C SER A 32 -14.56 -16.06 21.52
N GLU A 33 -15.19 -15.01 20.99
CA GLU A 33 -15.16 -14.67 19.56
C GLU A 33 -13.76 -14.20 19.16
N LEU A 34 -13.17 -13.30 19.94
CA LEU A 34 -11.79 -12.83 19.72
C LEU A 34 -10.80 -14.00 19.71
N MET A 35 -10.91 -14.92 20.68
CA MET A 35 -10.04 -16.09 20.78
C MET A 35 -10.26 -17.06 19.60
N ARG A 36 -11.51 -17.32 19.20
CA ARG A 36 -11.80 -18.19 18.05
C ARG A 36 -11.21 -17.61 16.75
N ARG A 37 -11.41 -16.32 16.50
CA ARG A 37 -10.84 -15.64 15.32
C ARG A 37 -9.32 -15.65 15.37
N GLY A 38 -8.74 -15.35 16.53
CA GLY A 38 -7.29 -15.36 16.72
C GLY A 38 -6.68 -16.73 16.45
N ALA A 39 -7.31 -17.80 16.92
CA ALA A 39 -6.85 -19.18 16.69
C ALA A 39 -6.95 -19.59 15.21
N LEU A 40 -8.02 -19.21 14.51
CA LEU A 40 -8.18 -19.50 13.07
C LEU A 40 -7.26 -18.67 12.18
N ALA A 41 -6.99 -17.41 12.57
CA ALA A 41 -6.11 -16.51 11.83
C ALA A 41 -4.63 -16.76 12.10
N TYR A 42 -4.29 -17.51 13.15
CA TYR A 42 -2.90 -17.86 13.43
C TYR A 42 -2.42 -18.90 12.42
N GLN A 43 -1.66 -18.44 11.43
CA GLN A 43 -0.89 -19.27 10.52
C GLN A 43 0.59 -19.07 10.86
N SER A 44 1.32 -20.15 11.15
CA SER A 44 2.75 -20.05 11.41
C SER A 44 3.51 -19.83 10.10
N SER A 45 4.41 -18.84 10.07
CA SER A 45 5.44 -18.54 9.05
C SER A 45 5.02 -18.29 7.59
N GLU A 46 3.86 -18.73 7.12
CA GLU A 46 3.39 -18.45 5.74
C GLU A 46 3.00 -16.98 5.54
N THR A 47 2.37 -16.36 6.54
CA THR A 47 1.88 -14.98 6.45
C THR A 47 3.02 -13.95 6.33
N ASP A 48 4.17 -14.19 6.98
CA ASP A 48 5.29 -13.25 6.94
C ASP A 48 5.97 -13.24 5.56
N ALA A 49 6.03 -14.39 4.88
CA ALA A 49 6.60 -14.49 3.53
C ALA A 49 5.67 -13.86 2.48
N GLU A 50 4.35 -14.05 2.59
CA GLU A 50 3.38 -13.43 1.70
C GLU A 50 3.34 -11.90 1.85
N LEU A 51 3.40 -11.40 3.09
CA LEU A 51 3.47 -9.97 3.36
C LEU A 51 4.77 -9.34 2.83
N ALA A 52 5.91 -10.04 2.97
CA ALA A 52 7.17 -9.59 2.40
C ALA A 52 7.10 -9.53 0.87
N ALA A 53 6.57 -10.57 0.22
CA ALA A 53 6.40 -10.59 -1.23
C ALA A 53 5.48 -9.47 -1.74
N LEU A 54 4.40 -9.16 -1.02
CA LEU A 54 3.52 -8.03 -1.34
C LEU A 54 4.24 -6.69 -1.21
N ALA A 55 5.02 -6.51 -0.14
CA ALA A 55 5.80 -5.29 0.07
C ALA A 55 6.84 -5.07 -1.05
N ASP A 56 7.54 -6.14 -1.45
CA ASP A 56 8.50 -6.10 -2.55
C ASP A 56 7.83 -5.75 -3.89
N ALA A 57 6.67 -6.34 -4.18
CA ALA A 57 5.90 -6.04 -5.38
C ALA A 57 5.40 -4.58 -5.39
N ALA A 58 4.92 -4.07 -4.25
CA ALA A 58 4.48 -2.68 -4.11
C ALA A 58 5.63 -1.70 -4.32
N LYS A 59 6.81 -1.99 -3.76
CA LYS A 59 8.02 -1.18 -3.96
C LYS A 59 8.43 -1.16 -5.43
N ALA A 60 8.52 -2.33 -6.08
CA ALA A 60 8.89 -2.41 -7.49
C ALA A 60 7.92 -1.64 -8.40
N ALA A 61 6.62 -1.68 -8.09
CA ALA A 61 5.62 -0.90 -8.82
C ALA A 61 5.79 0.61 -8.62
N ALA A 62 6.07 1.06 -7.39
CA ALA A 62 6.32 2.46 -7.08
C ALA A 62 7.59 2.98 -7.75
N ASP A 63 8.68 2.21 -7.71
CA ASP A 63 9.96 2.55 -8.36
C ASP A 63 9.77 2.70 -9.89
N LYS A 64 9.03 1.76 -10.49
CA LYS A 64 8.70 1.82 -11.92
C LYS A 64 7.83 3.02 -12.27
N ALA A 65 6.85 3.36 -11.43
CA ALA A 65 6.00 4.53 -11.63
C ALA A 65 6.80 5.83 -11.53
N GLY A 66 7.71 5.91 -10.55
CA GLY A 66 8.63 7.04 -10.40
C GLY A 66 9.49 7.23 -11.65
N ALA A 67 10.15 6.17 -12.11
CA ALA A 67 10.97 6.23 -13.33
C ALA A 67 10.16 6.67 -14.57
N ALA A 68 8.93 6.17 -14.73
CA ALA A 68 8.08 6.56 -15.85
C ALA A 68 7.63 8.03 -15.79
N ILE A 69 7.43 8.57 -14.58
CA ILE A 69 7.13 10.00 -14.39
C ILE A 69 8.35 10.85 -14.77
N ASP A 70 9.53 10.47 -14.29
CA ASP A 70 10.78 11.19 -14.59
C ASP A 70 11.05 11.20 -16.11
N ASP A 71 10.92 10.04 -16.77
CA ASP A 71 11.06 9.92 -18.22
C ASP A 71 10.07 10.84 -18.98
N ALA A 72 8.82 10.91 -18.51
CA ALA A 72 7.82 11.78 -19.12
C ALA A 72 8.15 13.26 -18.94
N LEU A 73 8.63 13.66 -17.76
CA LEU A 73 9.04 15.03 -17.46
C LEU A 73 10.25 15.44 -18.32
N ASP A 74 11.23 14.57 -18.48
CA ASP A 74 12.39 14.80 -19.35
C ASP A 74 11.98 14.97 -20.81
N PHE A 75 11.08 14.11 -21.30
CA PHE A 75 10.54 14.23 -22.65
C PHE A 75 9.80 15.56 -22.88
N ILE A 76 8.96 15.96 -21.92
CA ILE A 76 8.22 17.24 -21.97
C ILE A 76 9.21 18.41 -21.99
N SER A 77 10.22 18.39 -21.13
CA SER A 77 11.27 19.41 -21.05
C SER A 77 11.98 19.57 -22.39
N GLU A 78 12.41 18.47 -23.01
CA GLU A 78 13.04 18.49 -24.33
C GLU A 78 12.08 18.95 -25.44
N SER A 79 10.80 18.58 -25.37
CA SER A 79 9.79 19.07 -26.31
C SER A 79 9.61 20.59 -26.20
N ASN A 80 9.53 21.12 -24.98
CA ASN A 80 9.37 22.56 -24.73
C ASN A 80 10.56 23.35 -25.29
N LYS A 81 11.80 22.84 -25.16
CA LYS A 81 12.99 23.44 -25.79
C LYS A 81 12.86 23.51 -27.31
N ARG A 82 12.37 22.44 -27.96
CA ARG A 82 12.15 22.39 -29.41
C ARG A 82 11.07 23.38 -29.87
N ILE A 83 9.96 23.46 -29.13
CA ILE A 83 8.87 24.40 -29.41
C ILE A 83 9.40 25.84 -29.35
N ALA A 84 10.10 26.20 -28.26
CA ALA A 84 10.68 27.54 -28.11
C ALA A 84 11.64 27.90 -29.26
N ALA A 85 12.49 26.95 -29.69
CA ALA A 85 13.38 27.16 -30.83
C ALA A 85 12.60 27.37 -32.15
N MET A 86 11.51 26.63 -32.36
CA MET A 86 10.65 26.77 -33.53
C MET A 86 9.91 28.10 -33.53
N GLU A 87 9.36 28.52 -32.40
CA GLU A 87 8.69 29.80 -32.21
C GLU A 87 9.65 30.98 -32.44
N ALA A 88 10.87 30.91 -31.91
CA ALA A 88 11.90 31.92 -32.15
C ALA A 88 12.33 32.02 -33.62
N ARG A 89 12.34 30.90 -34.36
CA ARG A 89 12.60 30.91 -35.80
C ARG A 89 11.42 31.51 -36.58
N ALA A 90 10.19 31.19 -36.18
CA ALA A 90 8.98 31.71 -36.80
C ALA A 90 8.88 33.24 -36.62
N SER A 91 9.13 33.75 -35.41
CA SER A 91 9.09 35.19 -35.12
C SER A 91 10.15 35.97 -35.91
N LYS A 92 11.38 35.47 -36.00
CA LYS A 92 12.45 36.07 -36.84
C LYS A 92 12.08 36.12 -38.33
N ARG A 93 11.42 35.07 -38.85
CA ARG A 93 10.97 35.04 -40.25
C ARG A 93 9.89 36.07 -40.54
N VAL A 94 8.95 36.26 -39.61
CA VAL A 94 7.90 37.28 -39.71
C VAL A 94 8.51 38.67 -39.70
N ALA A 95 9.40 38.97 -38.74
CA ALA A 95 10.07 40.27 -38.63
C ALA A 95 10.86 40.66 -39.89
N ARG A 96 11.50 39.69 -40.55
CA ARG A 96 12.24 39.91 -41.80
C ARG A 96 11.34 40.17 -43.02
N LYS A 97 10.07 39.75 -42.98
CA LYS A 97 9.11 39.98 -44.06
C LYS A 97 8.43 41.35 -43.97
N THR A 98 8.40 41.94 -42.78
CA THR A 98 7.75 43.22 -42.49
C THR A 98 8.71 44.43 -42.47
N ALA A 99 10.01 44.19 -42.62
CA ALA A 99 11.06 45.20 -42.76
C ALA A 99 11.48 45.32 -44.23
#